data_AF-A0A378TPZ7-F1
#
_entry.id   AF-A0A378TPZ7-F1
#
_cell.length_a   1.000
_cell.length_b   1.000
_cell.length_c   1.000
_cell.angle_alpha   90.00
_cell.angle_beta   90.00
_cell.angle_gamma   90.00
#
_symmetry.space_group_name_H-M   'P 1'
#
loop_
_entity.id
_entity.type
_entity.pdbx_description
1 polymer ?
#
loop_
_entity_poly.entity_id
_entity_poly.type
_entity_poly.pdbx_seq_one_letter_code
_entity_poly.pdbx_strand_id
1 'polypeptide(L)'
;MSDDNRSLLQTAQHLLSLAGIFVAPATLITGLCYFFGAVSLRTRLQYFGIDPQTLNLTTRDYVVETLGVLFFAALLFLGAVAAVVAIATMLRGLALRGRHTGLLRVLAWLMQMSGFVCALAGFTWLVLERVPNVQTTPRQVAWLIFCSPALLIAGNWLLRITRGAAHGADTTPACRVLGALGVAVMVLALFWVTAIHAVEEGESRATYAAEHLWSDEVGVIVDSAVPLGIPGRMVRESILPGAHPQQPPMSRYECLRAVKVVGDEWVLVPAGWTSGDGYTVTVLPGDATRLSTVVHHGLYERIGHGQNVTRFWQCPEIVPVFGTEQLDAMLLSPEDQRRILGGGVTDVPEIGVGGGVVLSTAGGDTCGREVAIPPDVRTRESAAGSLWMRQQVSRWEHPMAAADYIRSVHQMWAQCHGRMVTLPYRGDFAPRLLGMYGMFDDILTVPDSVTSDARPECAQSVAAKSNLVIEVRVCTDGDPAISGRVVEAIRDSIANTPS
;
A
#
# COMPACT_ATOMS: atom_id res chain seq x y z
N MET A 1 20.55 71.09 8.87
CA MET A 1 20.16 69.66 8.77
C MET A 1 18.69 69.65 8.35
N SER A 2 18.44 69.38 7.07
CA SER A 2 17.15 69.60 6.40
C SER A 2 16.07 68.61 6.88
N ASP A 3 14.81 69.06 6.96
CA ASP A 3 13.64 68.24 7.30
C ASP A 3 13.48 67.00 6.39
N ASP A 4 14.05 67.05 5.18
CA ASP A 4 14.08 65.93 4.22
C ASP A 4 14.87 64.69 4.75
N ASN A 5 15.88 64.89 5.59
CA ASN A 5 16.61 63.75 6.17
C ASN A 5 15.80 63.07 7.29
N ARG A 6 14.89 63.78 7.95
CA ARG A 6 14.03 63.21 9.01
C ARG A 6 12.90 62.37 8.42
N SER A 7 12.32 62.80 7.30
CA SER A 7 11.28 62.04 6.58
C SER A 7 11.84 60.74 5.99
N LEU A 8 13.04 60.76 5.42
CA LEU A 8 13.71 59.56 4.89
C LEU A 8 14.07 58.54 5.99
N LEU A 9 14.52 59.01 7.16
CA LEU A 9 14.80 58.15 8.30
C LEU A 9 13.54 57.53 8.91
N GLN A 10 12.42 58.28 8.97
CA GLN A 10 11.12 57.75 9.41
C GLN A 10 10.55 56.72 8.43
N THR A 11 10.63 56.99 7.12
CA THR A 11 10.20 56.04 6.09
C THR A 11 11.07 54.78 6.08
N ALA A 12 12.39 54.92 6.27
CA ALA A 12 13.30 53.78 6.39
C ALA A 12 13.04 52.95 7.66
N GLN A 13 12.75 53.58 8.80
CA GLN A 13 12.37 52.87 10.03
C GLN A 13 11.01 52.16 9.91
N HIS A 14 10.03 52.78 9.23
CA HIS A 14 8.75 52.13 8.94
C HIS A 14 8.90 50.96 7.97
N LEU A 15 9.74 51.09 6.93
CA LEU A 15 10.03 50.01 5.99
C LEU A 15 10.86 48.88 6.61
N LEU A 16 11.81 49.17 7.49
CA LEU A 16 12.56 48.16 8.25
C LEU A 16 11.67 47.43 9.28
N SER A 17 10.77 48.16 9.93
CA SER A 17 9.76 47.60 10.84
C SER A 17 8.78 46.69 10.09
N LEU A 18 8.25 47.14 8.94
CA LEU A 18 7.38 46.35 8.07
C LEU A 18 8.12 45.14 7.46
N ALA A 19 9.35 45.31 7.01
CA ALA A 19 10.17 44.20 6.50
C ALA A 19 10.42 43.16 7.59
N GLY A 20 10.71 43.56 8.83
CA GLY A 20 10.84 42.63 9.97
C GLY A 20 9.54 41.87 10.27
N ILE A 21 8.39 42.51 10.10
CA ILE A 21 7.06 41.90 10.32
C ILE A 21 6.72 40.84 9.27
N PHE A 22 7.20 40.96 8.03
CA PHE A 22 6.90 39.98 6.96
C PHE A 22 8.03 38.99 6.68
N VAL A 23 9.30 39.40 6.79
CA VAL A 23 10.47 38.57 6.48
C VAL A 23 10.73 37.54 7.57
N ALA A 24 10.56 37.88 8.85
CA ALA A 24 10.80 36.94 9.94
C ALA A 24 9.79 35.77 9.95
N PRO A 25 8.46 35.99 9.76
CA PRO A 25 7.52 34.88 9.62
C PRO A 25 7.76 34.08 8.35
N ALA A 26 8.08 34.72 7.22
CA ALA A 26 8.32 34.02 5.96
C ALA A 26 9.52 33.07 6.07
N THR A 27 10.64 33.54 6.63
CA THR A 27 11.84 32.70 6.84
C THR A 27 11.58 31.56 7.82
N LEU A 28 10.82 31.81 8.91
CA LEU A 28 10.41 30.76 9.84
C LEU A 28 9.54 29.71 9.16
N ILE A 29 8.54 30.13 8.39
CA ILE A 29 7.66 29.24 7.63
C ILE A 29 8.50 28.40 6.66
N THR A 30 9.37 29.03 5.86
CA THR A 30 10.26 28.30 4.93
C THR A 30 11.15 27.30 5.66
N GLY A 31 11.73 27.66 6.81
CA GLY A 31 12.55 26.76 7.62
C GLY A 31 11.77 25.55 8.15
N LEU A 32 10.53 25.77 8.62
CA LEU A 32 9.64 24.68 9.02
C LEU A 32 9.25 23.80 7.84
N CYS A 33 8.94 24.38 6.68
CA CYS A 33 8.64 23.61 5.47
C CYS A 33 9.80 22.71 5.06
N TYR A 34 11.01 23.25 5.11
CA TYR A 34 12.22 22.51 4.82
C TYR A 34 12.43 21.38 5.82
N PHE A 35 12.32 21.66 7.13
CA PHE A 35 12.54 20.66 8.18
C PHE A 35 11.55 19.48 8.06
N PHE A 36 10.24 19.76 7.98
CA PHE A 36 9.24 18.69 7.88
C PHE A 36 9.29 17.96 6.54
N GLY A 37 9.58 18.67 5.44
CA GLY A 37 9.84 18.05 4.14
C GLY A 37 11.03 17.10 4.18
N ALA A 38 12.12 17.50 4.84
CA ALA A 38 13.30 16.66 5.04
C ALA A 38 13.02 15.41 5.87
N VAL A 39 12.25 15.54 6.95
CA VAL A 39 11.84 14.38 7.76
C VAL A 39 11.00 13.40 6.95
N SER A 40 9.96 13.90 6.26
CA SER A 40 9.05 13.05 5.46
C SER A 40 9.79 12.36 4.31
N LEU A 41 10.60 13.11 3.56
CA LEU A 41 11.38 12.55 2.45
C LEU A 41 12.42 11.53 2.94
N ARG A 42 13.08 11.80 4.07
CA ARG A 42 14.02 10.84 4.66
C ARG A 42 13.33 9.54 5.02
N THR A 43 12.19 9.59 5.72
CA THR A 43 11.42 8.39 6.06
C THR A 43 11.01 7.64 4.80
N ARG A 44 10.56 8.36 3.75
CA ARG A 44 10.19 7.74 2.48
C ARG A 44 11.35 7.03 1.80
N LEU A 45 12.52 7.66 1.70
CA LEU A 45 13.70 7.08 1.04
C LEU A 45 14.30 5.93 1.84
N GLN A 46 14.30 6.03 3.17
CA GLN A 46 14.77 4.97 4.06
C GLN A 46 13.94 3.69 3.93
N TYR A 47 12.64 3.80 3.65
CA TYR A 47 11.79 2.64 3.36
C TYR A 47 12.32 1.84 2.16
N PHE A 48 12.87 2.51 1.14
CA PHE A 48 13.51 1.89 -0.01
C PHE A 48 15.01 1.58 0.21
N GLY A 49 15.52 1.71 1.43
CA GLY A 49 16.92 1.44 1.77
C GLY A 49 17.91 2.50 1.31
N ILE A 50 17.45 3.71 0.95
CA ILE A 50 18.30 4.79 0.44
C ILE A 50 18.58 5.78 1.57
N ASP A 51 19.86 6.15 1.73
CA ASP A 51 20.21 7.27 2.59
C ASP A 51 20.08 8.59 1.80
N PRO A 52 19.26 9.56 2.23
CA PRO A 52 19.15 10.86 1.55
C PRO A 52 20.49 11.60 1.43
N GLN A 53 21.47 11.30 2.29
CA GLN A 53 22.79 11.94 2.24
C GLN A 53 23.62 11.52 1.02
N THR A 54 23.27 10.40 0.36
CA THR A 54 23.95 9.97 -0.87
C THR A 54 23.38 10.65 -2.11
N LEU A 55 22.23 11.31 -1.99
CA LEU A 55 21.59 12.03 -3.08
C LEU A 55 21.93 13.52 -2.98
N ASN A 56 22.23 14.15 -4.11
CA ASN A 56 22.52 15.59 -4.16
C ASN A 56 21.23 16.45 -4.05
N LEU A 57 20.40 16.19 -3.04
CA LEU A 57 19.11 16.84 -2.83
C LEU A 57 19.26 18.34 -2.55
N THR A 58 18.53 19.15 -3.32
CA THR A 58 18.53 20.60 -3.15
C THR A 58 17.46 21.06 -2.16
N THR A 59 17.60 22.26 -1.60
CA THR A 59 16.59 22.87 -0.71
C THR A 59 15.19 22.93 -1.36
N ARG A 60 15.12 23.01 -2.69
CA ARG A 60 13.86 23.02 -3.44
C ARG A 60 13.12 21.69 -3.34
N ASP A 61 13.85 20.57 -3.40
CA ASP A 61 13.26 19.23 -3.40
C ASP A 61 12.54 18.93 -2.08
N TYR A 62 13.10 19.45 -0.98
CA TYR A 62 12.49 19.37 0.34
C TYR A 62 11.23 20.22 0.47
N VAL A 63 11.20 21.44 -0.07
CA VAL A 63 10.07 22.38 0.09
C VAL A 63 8.85 21.98 -0.75
N VAL A 64 9.06 21.44 -1.96
CA VAL A 64 7.97 21.06 -2.87
C VAL A 64 7.19 19.86 -2.35
N GLU A 65 7.86 18.87 -1.74
CA GLU A 65 7.22 17.69 -1.16
C GLU A 65 6.27 18.05 0.01
N THR A 66 6.57 19.14 0.72
CA THR A 66 5.81 19.60 1.92
C THR A 66 4.54 20.39 1.60
N LEU A 67 4.32 20.83 0.35
CA LEU A 67 3.18 21.68 -0.01
C LEU A 67 1.82 21.01 0.28
N GLY A 68 1.70 19.70 0.05
CA GLY A 68 0.48 18.95 0.39
C GLY A 68 0.27 18.78 1.90
N VAL A 69 1.36 18.48 2.63
CA VAL A 69 1.33 18.20 4.09
C VAL A 69 1.00 19.47 4.88
N LEU A 70 1.63 20.59 4.50
CA LEU A 70 1.45 21.85 5.20
C LEU A 70 0.14 22.53 4.86
N PHE A 71 -0.41 22.36 3.66
CA PHE A 71 -1.70 22.96 3.34
C PHE A 71 -2.79 22.44 4.27
N PHE A 72 -2.85 21.12 4.47
CA PHE A 72 -3.82 20.50 5.37
C PHE A 72 -3.53 20.84 6.84
N ALA A 73 -2.26 20.78 7.27
CA ALA A 73 -1.87 21.16 8.62
C ALA A 73 -2.15 22.65 8.92
N ALA A 74 -1.91 23.54 7.98
CA ALA A 74 -2.18 24.97 8.10
C ALA A 74 -3.69 25.26 8.12
N LEU A 75 -4.49 24.55 7.31
CA LEU A 75 -5.94 24.66 7.33
C LEU A 75 -6.52 24.20 8.67
N LEU A 76 -6.02 23.08 9.21
CA LEU A 76 -6.40 22.59 10.54
C LEU A 76 -5.99 23.59 11.64
N PHE A 77 -4.78 24.15 11.56
CA PHE A 77 -4.33 25.17 12.50
C PHE A 77 -5.20 26.42 12.44
N LEU A 78 -5.50 26.92 11.24
CA LEU A 78 -6.37 28.08 11.03
C LEU A 78 -7.79 27.82 11.55
N GLY A 79 -8.33 26.63 11.28
CA GLY A 79 -9.62 26.18 11.80
C GLY A 79 -9.63 26.11 13.33
N ALA A 80 -8.57 25.59 13.95
CA ALA A 80 -8.42 25.53 15.40
C ALA A 80 -8.35 26.94 16.01
N VAL A 81 -7.56 27.85 15.42
CA VAL A 81 -7.50 29.25 15.86
C VAL A 81 -8.86 29.94 15.74
N ALA A 82 -9.56 29.75 14.62
CA ALA A 82 -10.89 30.31 14.41
C ALA A 82 -11.91 29.78 15.45
N ALA A 83 -11.87 28.47 15.75
CA ALA A 83 -12.71 27.86 16.77
C ALA A 83 -12.40 28.42 18.17
N VAL A 84 -11.12 28.56 18.53
CA VAL A 84 -10.70 29.16 19.80
C VAL A 84 -11.19 30.60 19.92
N VAL A 85 -11.08 31.41 18.86
CA VAL A 85 -11.56 32.79 18.84
C VAL A 85 -13.09 32.85 18.96
N ALA A 86 -13.83 31.98 18.27
CA ALA A 86 -15.27 31.90 18.35
C ALA A 86 -15.76 31.49 19.75
N ILE A 87 -15.13 30.48 20.35
CA ILE A 87 -15.42 30.05 21.72
C ILE A 87 -15.08 31.18 22.72
N ALA A 88 -13.94 31.84 22.55
CA ALA A 88 -13.55 32.95 23.42
C ALA A 88 -14.54 34.13 23.35
N THR A 89 -14.97 34.51 22.14
CA THR A 89 -15.96 35.60 21.98
C THR A 89 -17.32 35.21 22.56
N MET A 90 -17.77 33.96 22.36
CA MET A 90 -18.99 33.43 22.95
C MET A 90 -18.93 33.43 24.48
N LEU A 91 -17.88 32.87 25.08
CA LEU A 91 -17.71 32.81 26.54
C LEU A 91 -17.62 34.21 27.16
N ARG A 92 -16.95 35.14 26.48
CA ARG A 92 -16.88 36.54 26.91
C ARG A 92 -18.27 37.20 26.87
N GLY A 93 -19.05 36.94 25.81
CA GLY A 93 -20.43 37.41 25.70
C GLY A 93 -21.35 36.85 26.79
N LEU A 94 -21.23 35.56 27.14
CA LEU A 94 -21.96 34.95 28.25
C LEU A 94 -21.57 35.55 29.60
N ALA A 95 -20.27 35.74 29.84
CA ALA A 95 -19.78 36.31 31.10
C ALA A 95 -20.20 37.77 31.30
N LEU A 96 -20.17 38.59 30.23
CA LEU A 96 -20.61 39.99 30.27
C LEU A 96 -22.12 40.12 30.53
N ARG A 97 -22.92 39.14 30.12
CA ARG A 97 -24.38 39.09 30.41
C ARG A 97 -24.70 38.67 31.85
N GLY A 98 -23.69 38.38 32.68
CA GLY A 98 -23.85 38.01 34.09
C GLY A 98 -24.58 36.67 34.34
N ARG A 99 -24.89 35.91 33.29
CA ARG A 99 -25.66 34.66 33.36
C ARG A 99 -24.70 33.46 33.47
N HIS A 100 -24.95 32.55 34.43
CA HIS A 100 -24.17 31.31 34.64
C HIS A 100 -22.70 31.47 35.09
N THR A 101 -22.34 32.52 35.83
CA THR A 101 -20.98 32.73 36.37
C THR A 101 -20.46 31.56 37.25
N GLY A 102 -21.35 30.88 37.98
CA GLY A 102 -21.01 29.68 38.76
C GLY A 102 -20.60 28.50 37.88
N LEU A 103 -21.33 28.23 36.80
CA LEU A 103 -21.04 27.14 35.86
C LEU A 103 -19.73 27.39 35.10
N LEU A 104 -19.49 28.63 34.67
CA LEU A 104 -18.21 29.03 34.04
C LEU A 104 -17.02 28.83 34.98
N ARG A 105 -17.20 29.05 36.29
CA ARG A 105 -16.15 28.84 37.30
C ARG A 105 -15.86 27.36 37.54
N VAL A 106 -16.88 26.51 37.58
CA VAL A 106 -16.71 25.04 37.64
C VAL A 106 -15.99 24.55 36.41
N LEU A 107 -16.41 24.99 35.21
CA LEU A 107 -15.75 24.62 33.96
C LEU A 107 -14.28 25.06 33.94
N ALA A 108 -13.96 26.26 34.43
CA ALA A 108 -12.57 26.72 34.52
C ALA A 108 -11.70 25.84 35.45
N TRP A 109 -12.24 25.43 36.60
CA TRP A 109 -11.55 24.51 37.50
C TRP A 109 -11.37 23.12 36.89
N LEU A 110 -12.38 22.60 36.18
CA LEU A 110 -12.27 21.33 35.46
C LEU A 110 -11.18 21.38 34.39
N MET A 111 -11.10 22.47 33.62
CA MET A 111 -10.02 22.67 32.63
C MET A 111 -8.64 22.74 33.29
N GLN A 112 -8.53 23.39 34.46
CA GLN A 112 -7.27 23.48 35.19
C GLN A 112 -6.81 22.10 35.69
N MET A 113 -7.74 21.31 36.25
CA MET A 113 -7.47 19.95 36.74
C MET A 113 -7.10 19.00 35.61
N SER A 114 -7.85 19.02 34.50
CA SER A 114 -7.54 18.18 33.34
C SER A 114 -6.22 18.58 32.70
N GLY A 115 -5.90 19.88 32.60
CA GLY A 115 -4.61 20.37 32.12
C GLY A 115 -3.44 19.89 32.99
N PHE A 116 -3.60 19.88 34.32
CA PHE A 116 -2.60 19.36 35.25
C PHE A 116 -2.41 17.84 35.14
N VAL A 117 -3.51 17.09 35.04
CA VAL A 117 -3.46 15.62 34.84
C VAL A 117 -2.77 15.27 33.52
N CYS A 118 -3.06 15.99 32.43
CA CYS A 118 -2.37 15.81 31.16
C CYS A 118 -0.87 16.14 31.25
N ALA A 119 -0.49 17.19 32.00
CA ALA A 119 0.91 17.56 32.23
C ALA A 119 1.67 16.42 32.92
N LEU A 120 1.07 15.89 33.99
CA LEU A 120 1.67 14.84 34.80
C LEU A 120 1.81 13.56 33.99
N ALA A 121 0.78 13.18 33.21
CA ALA A 121 0.83 12.02 32.33
C ALA A 121 1.88 12.15 31.22
N GLY A 122 1.99 13.32 30.58
CA GLY A 122 3.02 13.56 29.56
C GLY A 122 4.43 13.52 30.15
N PHE A 123 4.62 14.12 31.33
CA PHE A 123 5.91 14.14 32.02
C PHE A 123 6.34 12.74 32.50
N THR A 124 5.43 11.97 33.09
CA THR A 124 5.73 10.61 33.53
C THR A 124 6.10 9.72 32.35
N TRP A 125 5.43 9.86 31.20
CA TRP A 125 5.80 9.11 30.00
C TRP A 125 7.20 9.46 29.50
N LEU A 126 7.54 10.75 29.43
CA LEU A 126 8.87 11.21 28.99
C LEU A 126 10.01 10.75 29.90
N VAL A 127 9.79 10.75 31.22
CA VAL A 127 10.83 10.41 32.19
C VAL A 127 10.99 8.91 32.39
N LEU A 128 9.89 8.15 32.35
CA LEU A 128 9.96 6.74 32.71
C LEU A 128 10.26 5.83 31.52
N GLU A 129 10.13 6.28 30.26
CA GLU A 129 10.46 5.60 28.96
C GLU A 129 9.95 4.14 28.76
N ARG A 130 9.46 3.49 29.81
CA ARG A 130 9.22 2.06 30.00
C ARG A 130 8.23 1.89 31.15
N VAL A 131 6.98 2.27 30.91
CA VAL A 131 5.87 1.70 31.68
C VAL A 131 5.39 0.47 30.89
N PRO A 132 5.76 -0.77 31.29
CA PRO A 132 5.62 -1.97 30.45
C PRO A 132 4.17 -2.43 30.15
N ASN A 133 3.14 -1.60 30.39
CA ASN A 133 1.73 -1.99 30.21
C ASN A 133 0.84 -0.91 29.60
N VAL A 134 1.39 0.22 29.15
CA VAL A 134 0.60 1.30 28.54
C VAL A 134 0.97 1.40 27.06
N GLN A 135 0.09 0.95 26.17
CA GLN A 135 0.21 1.11 24.71
C GLN A 135 -0.08 2.57 24.29
N THR A 136 0.60 3.55 24.88
CA THR A 136 0.48 4.94 24.45
C THR A 136 1.39 5.17 23.25
N THR A 137 0.79 5.55 22.13
CA THR A 137 1.54 5.92 20.93
C THR A 137 2.21 7.29 21.11
N PRO A 138 3.38 7.55 20.52
CA PRO A 138 4.06 8.86 20.62
C PRO A 138 3.16 10.04 20.26
N ARG A 139 2.26 9.85 19.28
CA ARG A 139 1.25 10.84 18.87
C ARG A 139 0.31 11.23 20.00
N GLN A 140 -0.19 10.27 20.79
CA GLN A 140 -1.08 10.55 21.93
C GLN A 140 -0.38 11.39 22.99
N VAL A 141 0.90 11.09 23.27
CA VAL A 141 1.70 11.82 24.25
C VAL A 141 1.94 13.26 23.81
N ALA A 142 2.28 13.47 22.53
CA ALA A 142 2.49 14.80 21.98
C ALA A 142 1.20 15.66 22.09
N TRP A 143 0.02 15.08 21.83
CA TRP A 143 -1.27 15.75 22.06
C TRP A 143 -1.55 16.06 23.54
N LEU A 144 -1.22 15.16 24.47
CA LEU A 144 -1.38 15.42 25.91
C LEU A 144 -0.52 16.61 26.37
N ILE A 145 0.72 16.69 25.89
CA ILE A 145 1.64 17.79 26.21
C ILE A 145 1.18 19.11 25.58
N PHE A 146 0.60 19.09 24.38
CA PHE A 146 0.02 20.28 23.75
C PHE A 146 -1.25 20.78 24.48
N CYS A 147 -2.15 19.86 24.82
CA CYS A 147 -3.41 20.19 25.50
C CYS A 147 -3.19 20.76 26.89
N SER A 148 -2.19 20.26 27.63
CA SER A 148 -1.91 20.70 29.01
C SER A 148 -1.80 22.24 29.19
N PRO A 149 -0.83 22.94 28.57
CA PRO A 149 -0.71 24.39 28.68
C PRO A 149 -1.91 25.13 28.08
N ALA A 150 -2.51 24.62 27.01
CA ALA A 150 -3.71 25.21 26.41
C ALA A 150 -4.88 25.27 27.40
N LEU A 151 -5.15 24.15 28.10
CA LEU A 151 -6.19 24.08 29.12
C LEU A 151 -5.88 24.95 30.35
N LEU A 152 -4.62 24.99 30.80
CA LEU A 152 -4.20 25.84 31.93
C LEU A 152 -4.35 27.33 31.61
N ILE A 153 -3.96 27.75 30.40
CA ILE A 153 -4.10 29.14 29.93
C ILE A 153 -5.59 29.50 29.78
N ALA A 154 -6.39 28.62 29.18
CA ALA A 154 -7.83 28.83 29.01
C ALA A 154 -8.59 28.91 30.34
N GLY A 155 -8.29 28.02 31.30
CA GLY A 155 -8.88 28.03 32.64
C GLY A 155 -8.57 29.33 33.40
N ASN A 156 -7.30 29.77 33.38
CA ASN A 156 -6.89 31.03 33.99
C ASN A 156 -7.54 32.25 33.32
N TRP A 157 -7.66 32.25 31.98
CA TRP A 157 -8.35 33.31 31.24
C TRP A 157 -9.83 33.39 31.61
N LEU A 158 -10.52 32.24 31.72
CA LEU A 158 -11.93 32.17 32.10
C LEU A 158 -12.17 32.61 33.56
N LEU A 159 -11.27 32.27 34.48
CA LEU A 159 -11.30 32.75 35.86
C LEU A 159 -11.13 34.27 35.96
N ARG A 160 -10.29 34.88 35.11
CA ARG A 160 -10.11 36.35 35.08
C ARG A 160 -11.35 37.06 34.58
N ILE A 161 -11.99 36.56 33.53
CA ILE A 161 -13.20 37.16 32.98
C ILE A 161 -14.37 37.06 33.97
N THR A 162 -14.52 35.94 34.68
CA THR A 162 -15.61 35.74 35.65
C THR A 162 -15.42 36.48 36.97
N ARG A 163 -14.20 36.94 37.30
CA ARG A 163 -13.93 37.77 38.49
C ARG A 163 -14.26 39.25 38.28
N GLY A 164 -14.49 39.68 37.04
CA GLY A 164 -14.82 41.06 36.69
C GLY A 164 -13.65 42.02 36.89
N ALA A 165 -13.63 43.12 36.13
CA ALA A 165 -12.61 44.18 36.20
C ALA A 165 -12.57 44.95 37.56
N ALA A 166 -13.22 44.44 38.61
CA ALA A 166 -13.36 45.08 39.91
C ALA A 166 -12.10 44.99 40.79
N HIS A 167 -11.10 44.20 40.40
CA HIS A 167 -9.74 44.33 40.92
C HIS A 167 -8.83 44.44 39.71
N GLY A 168 -8.20 45.61 39.53
CA GLY A 168 -7.08 45.81 38.62
C GLY A 168 -5.91 44.95 39.08
N ALA A 169 -6.03 43.63 38.91
CA ALA A 169 -4.97 42.69 39.22
C ALA A 169 -3.91 42.90 38.14
N ASP A 170 -2.96 43.77 38.44
CA ASP A 170 -1.67 43.77 37.78
C ASP A 170 -1.23 42.32 37.64
N THR A 171 -1.06 41.90 36.40
CA THR A 171 -0.53 40.58 36.11
C THR A 171 0.84 40.53 36.74
N THR A 172 0.97 39.81 37.86
CA THR A 172 2.26 39.63 38.52
C THR A 172 3.28 39.16 37.48
N PRO A 173 4.53 39.64 37.53
CA PRO A 173 5.54 39.25 36.56
C PRO A 173 5.66 37.73 36.45
N ALA A 174 5.49 37.00 37.56
CA ALA A 174 5.42 35.54 37.61
C ALA A 174 4.30 34.94 36.74
N CYS A 175 3.10 35.52 36.73
CA CYS A 175 2.00 35.08 35.86
C CYS A 175 2.32 35.27 34.37
N ARG A 176 3.01 36.36 34.02
CA ARG A 176 3.43 36.62 32.64
C ARG A 176 4.50 35.63 32.19
N VAL A 177 5.47 35.35 33.06
CA VAL A 177 6.53 34.35 32.82
C VAL A 177 5.93 32.95 32.65
N LEU A 178 5.02 32.53 33.54
CA LEU A 178 4.38 31.22 33.45
C LEU A 178 3.51 31.08 32.20
N GLY A 179 2.80 32.15 31.79
CA GLY A 179 2.06 32.18 30.53
C GLY A 179 2.97 32.08 29.31
N ALA A 180 4.09 32.81 29.30
CA ALA A 180 5.09 32.74 28.23
C ALA A 180 5.72 31.35 28.14
N LEU A 181 6.04 30.72 29.28
CA LEU A 181 6.55 29.35 29.33
C LEU A 181 5.51 28.34 28.82
N GLY A 182 4.24 28.50 29.21
CA GLY A 182 3.14 27.67 28.70
C GLY A 182 2.98 27.77 27.18
N VAL A 183 3.08 28.98 26.62
CA VAL A 183 3.07 29.20 25.16
C VAL A 183 4.29 28.55 24.51
N ALA A 184 5.49 28.69 25.10
CA ALA A 184 6.70 28.05 24.57
C ALA A 184 6.60 26.52 24.54
N VAL A 185 6.10 25.90 25.63
CA VAL A 185 5.84 24.46 25.70
C VAL A 185 4.78 24.05 24.67
N MET A 186 3.72 24.84 24.50
CA MET A 186 2.69 24.58 23.50
C MET A 186 3.24 24.62 22.07
N VAL A 187 4.10 25.59 21.75
CA VAL A 187 4.78 25.68 20.45
C VAL A 187 5.71 24.49 20.23
N LEU A 188 6.49 24.10 21.24
CA LEU A 188 7.38 22.93 21.16
C LEU A 188 6.59 21.62 20.99
N ALA A 189 5.48 21.46 21.70
CA ALA A 189 4.61 20.30 21.58
C ALA A 189 3.95 20.25 20.20
N LEU A 190 3.49 21.39 19.69
CA LEU A 190 2.93 21.48 18.34
C LEU A 190 3.98 21.10 17.30
N PHE A 191 5.20 21.62 17.42
CA PHE A 191 6.34 21.23 16.57
C PHE A 191 6.58 19.71 16.60
N TRP A 192 6.50 19.09 17.79
CA TRP A 192 6.67 17.64 17.92
C TRP A 192 5.51 16.85 17.30
N VAL A 193 4.26 17.26 17.50
CA VAL A 193 3.08 16.67 16.83
C VAL A 193 3.25 16.71 15.31
N THR A 194 3.66 17.86 14.77
CA THR A 194 3.89 18.01 13.33
C THR A 194 5.06 17.16 12.83
N ALA A 195 6.12 16.97 13.63
CA ALA A 195 7.23 16.10 13.27
C ALA A 195 6.80 14.62 13.18
N ILE A 196 5.99 14.15 14.13
CA ILE A 196 5.43 12.79 14.09
C ILE A 196 4.55 12.61 12.85
N HIS A 197 3.70 13.60 12.56
CA HIS A 197 2.86 13.56 11.37
C HIS A 197 3.66 13.52 10.06
N ALA A 198 4.78 14.25 9.98
CA ALA A 198 5.67 14.20 8.82
C ALA A 198 6.30 12.81 8.61
N VAL A 199 6.59 12.08 9.70
CA VAL A 199 7.06 10.69 9.63
C VAL A 199 5.96 9.77 9.12
N GLU A 200 4.76 9.83 9.71
CA GLU A 200 3.60 9.01 9.31
C GLU A 200 3.25 9.22 7.83
N GLU A 201 3.30 10.47 7.36
CA GLU A 201 3.09 10.81 5.94
C GLU A 201 4.19 10.23 5.04
N GLY A 202 5.46 10.32 5.45
CA GLY A 202 6.58 9.77 4.69
C GLY A 202 6.48 8.25 4.54
N GLU A 203 6.11 7.56 5.63
CA GLU A 203 5.86 6.12 5.64
C GLU A 203 4.66 5.76 4.76
N SER A 204 3.54 6.47 4.91
CA SER A 204 2.32 6.23 4.12
C SER A 204 2.55 6.42 2.62
N ARG A 205 3.33 7.42 2.21
CA ARG A 205 3.70 7.63 0.80
C ARG A 205 4.64 6.55 0.29
N ALA A 206 5.56 6.07 1.13
CA ALA A 206 6.46 4.98 0.75
C ALA A 206 5.73 3.66 0.58
N THR A 207 4.85 3.29 1.52
CA THR A 207 4.04 2.07 1.43
C THR A 207 3.11 2.14 0.22
N TYR A 208 2.43 3.28 0.01
CA TYR A 208 1.60 3.49 -1.16
C TYR A 208 2.38 3.32 -2.46
N ALA A 209 3.55 3.96 -2.59
CA ALA A 209 4.39 3.83 -3.77
C ALA A 209 4.86 2.39 -3.98
N ALA A 210 5.26 1.69 -2.91
CA ALA A 210 5.70 0.29 -2.99
C ALA A 210 4.57 -0.67 -3.42
N GLU A 211 3.34 -0.45 -2.94
CA GLU A 211 2.17 -1.24 -3.34
C GLU A 211 1.75 -0.97 -4.79
N HIS A 212 2.03 0.23 -5.31
CA HIS A 212 1.62 0.68 -6.64
C HIS A 212 2.78 0.74 -7.66
N LEU A 213 3.92 0.09 -7.37
CA LEU A 213 5.04 -0.02 -8.32
C LEU A 213 4.64 -0.65 -9.64
N TRP A 214 3.62 -1.52 -9.63
CA TRP A 214 3.12 -2.20 -10.82
C TRP A 214 2.16 -1.34 -11.67
N SER A 215 1.56 -0.29 -11.10
CA SER A 215 0.47 0.46 -11.73
C SER A 215 0.80 1.92 -12.02
N ASP A 216 1.30 2.63 -11.01
CA ASP A 216 1.31 4.10 -11.00
C ASP A 216 2.70 4.65 -11.36
N GLU A 217 3.75 3.92 -11.04
CA GLU A 217 5.13 4.39 -11.20
C GLU A 217 5.64 4.21 -12.63
N VAL A 218 6.43 5.19 -13.10
CA VAL A 218 6.94 5.22 -14.47
C VAL A 218 7.97 4.10 -14.68
N GLY A 219 7.75 3.29 -15.71
CA GLY A 219 8.70 2.27 -16.14
C GLY A 219 9.98 2.90 -16.69
N VAL A 220 11.13 2.40 -16.25
CA VAL A 220 12.45 2.85 -16.72
C VAL A 220 13.20 1.65 -17.28
N ILE A 221 13.77 1.84 -18.46
CA ILE A 221 14.72 0.92 -19.06
C ILE A 221 16.10 1.54 -18.95
N VAL A 222 17.05 0.77 -18.43
CA VAL A 222 18.44 1.18 -18.25
C VAL A 222 19.30 0.36 -19.20
N ASP A 223 19.91 1.02 -20.17
CA ASP A 223 20.91 0.43 -21.04
C ASP A 223 22.29 0.83 -20.49
N SER A 224 23.11 -0.13 -20.04
CA SER A 224 24.44 0.14 -19.49
C SER A 224 25.53 -0.71 -20.14
N ALA A 225 26.66 -0.10 -20.44
CA ALA A 225 27.85 -0.80 -20.93
C ALA A 225 28.54 -1.63 -19.83
N VAL A 226 28.28 -1.34 -18.56
CA VAL A 226 28.83 -2.06 -17.40
C VAL A 226 27.69 -2.80 -16.70
N PRO A 227 27.87 -4.08 -16.32
CA PRO A 227 26.82 -4.81 -15.63
C PRO A 227 26.51 -4.17 -14.27
N LEU A 228 25.23 -3.91 -14.00
CA LEU A 228 24.77 -3.28 -12.75
C LEU A 228 24.66 -4.25 -11.58
N GLY A 229 24.80 -5.56 -11.84
CA GLY A 229 24.76 -6.60 -10.80
C GLY A 229 23.38 -6.79 -10.15
N ILE A 230 22.31 -6.35 -10.81
CA ILE A 230 20.94 -6.50 -10.30
C ILE A 230 20.52 -7.97 -10.43
N PRO A 231 19.95 -8.60 -9.39
CA PRO A 231 19.48 -9.98 -9.49
C PRO A 231 18.40 -10.16 -10.58
N GLY A 232 18.62 -11.10 -11.52
CA GLY A 232 17.70 -11.36 -12.64
C GLY A 232 16.28 -11.86 -12.26
N ARG A 233 16.05 -12.20 -10.98
CA ARG A 233 14.70 -12.47 -10.46
C ARG A 233 13.88 -11.20 -10.23
N MET A 234 14.51 -10.02 -10.25
CA MET A 234 13.86 -8.72 -10.01
C MET A 234 13.78 -7.87 -11.29
N VAL A 235 14.69 -8.09 -12.23
CA VAL A 235 14.75 -7.35 -13.51
C VAL A 235 14.92 -8.31 -14.67
N ARG A 236 14.42 -7.90 -15.83
CA ARG A 236 14.73 -8.59 -17.09
C ARG A 236 16.01 -8.00 -17.66
N GLU A 237 17.06 -8.80 -17.69
CA GLU A 237 18.34 -8.44 -18.32
C GLU A 237 18.39 -9.04 -19.74
N SER A 238 18.76 -8.22 -20.71
CA SER A 238 18.99 -8.65 -22.10
C SER A 238 20.23 -7.96 -22.67
N ILE A 239 20.93 -8.63 -23.58
CA ILE A 239 22.12 -8.07 -24.22
C ILE A 239 21.70 -7.43 -25.52
N LEU A 240 21.93 -6.12 -25.66
CA LEU A 240 21.77 -5.39 -26.90
C LEU A 240 23.08 -5.48 -27.71
N PRO A 241 23.04 -6.02 -28.94
CA PRO A 241 24.18 -5.90 -29.84
C PRO A 241 24.44 -4.44 -30.15
N GLY A 242 25.72 -4.04 -30.22
CA GLY A 242 26.09 -2.69 -30.63
C GLY A 242 25.50 -2.36 -32.00
N ALA A 243 25.01 -1.13 -32.19
CA ALA A 243 24.45 -0.70 -33.47
C ALA A 243 25.50 -0.74 -34.60
N HIS A 244 26.78 -0.73 -34.23
CA HIS A 244 27.92 -0.94 -35.12
C HIS A 244 28.84 -2.05 -34.58
N PRO A 245 29.57 -2.79 -35.45
CA PRO A 245 30.49 -3.86 -35.03
C PRO A 245 31.61 -3.42 -34.06
N GLN A 246 31.86 -2.11 -33.96
CA GLN A 246 32.89 -1.51 -33.11
C GLN A 246 32.34 -0.96 -31.79
N GLN A 247 31.02 -0.91 -31.61
CA GLN A 247 30.41 -0.50 -30.35
C GLN A 247 30.34 -1.69 -29.40
N PRO A 248 30.73 -1.52 -28.11
CA PRO A 248 30.59 -2.57 -27.12
C PRO A 248 29.10 -2.90 -26.92
N PRO A 249 28.76 -4.18 -26.66
CA PRO A 249 27.39 -4.56 -26.33
C PRO A 249 26.95 -3.89 -25.04
N MET A 250 25.67 -3.51 -24.96
CA MET A 250 25.08 -2.91 -23.77
C MET A 250 24.11 -3.90 -23.11
N SER A 251 24.10 -3.93 -21.79
CA SER A 251 23.13 -4.70 -21.01
C SER A 251 21.90 -3.83 -20.78
N ARG A 252 20.75 -4.30 -21.23
CA ARG A 252 19.44 -3.67 -21.04
C ARG A 252 18.75 -4.28 -19.83
N TYR A 253 18.41 -3.44 -18.87
CA TYR A 253 17.61 -3.77 -17.70
C TYR A 253 16.22 -3.17 -17.83
N GLU A 254 15.20 -4.02 -17.84
CA GLU A 254 13.79 -3.65 -17.83
C GLU A 254 13.16 -3.96 -16.45
N CYS A 255 11.88 -3.64 -16.27
CA CYS A 255 11.15 -3.82 -15.00
C CYS A 255 11.56 -2.87 -13.86
N LEU A 256 12.25 -1.76 -14.15
CA LEU A 256 12.61 -0.76 -13.14
C LEU A 256 11.55 0.34 -13.07
N ARG A 257 11.42 0.95 -11.89
CA ARG A 257 10.51 2.04 -11.54
C ARG A 257 11.29 3.18 -10.92
N ALA A 258 10.99 4.41 -11.32
CA ALA A 258 11.63 5.59 -10.75
C ALA A 258 10.92 6.02 -9.48
N VAL A 259 11.56 5.87 -8.31
CA VAL A 259 11.00 6.34 -7.03
C VAL A 259 11.24 7.84 -6.85
N LYS A 260 12.40 8.32 -7.28
CA LYS A 260 12.78 9.72 -7.21
C LYS A 260 13.82 10.04 -8.29
N VAL A 261 13.72 11.23 -8.84
CA VAL A 261 14.73 11.82 -9.73
C VAL A 261 15.20 13.11 -9.09
N VAL A 262 16.53 13.25 -8.92
CA VAL A 262 17.17 14.39 -8.27
C VAL A 262 18.26 14.91 -9.21
N GLY A 263 17.99 16.00 -9.92
CA GLY A 263 18.90 16.45 -10.99
C GLY A 263 19.08 15.36 -12.04
N ASP A 264 20.31 14.87 -12.21
CA ASP A 264 20.66 13.76 -13.10
C ASP A 264 20.74 12.41 -12.37
N GLU A 265 20.50 12.34 -11.05
CA GLU A 265 20.50 11.08 -10.31
C GLU A 265 19.10 10.45 -10.33
N TRP A 266 19.01 9.26 -10.92
CA TRP A 266 17.79 8.46 -10.96
C TRP A 266 17.85 7.37 -9.91
N VAL A 267 16.90 7.39 -8.99
CA VAL A 267 16.72 6.35 -7.99
C VAL A 267 15.68 5.37 -8.50
N LEU A 268 16.14 4.16 -8.81
CA LEU A 268 15.34 3.12 -9.43
C LEU A 268 15.18 1.92 -8.49
N VAL A 269 13.98 1.35 -8.48
CA VAL A 269 13.67 0.08 -7.80
C VAL A 269 13.02 -0.89 -8.79
N PRO A 270 13.21 -2.21 -8.65
CA PRO A 270 12.46 -3.19 -9.42
C PRO A 270 10.95 -3.11 -9.15
N ALA A 271 10.11 -3.45 -10.13
CA ALA A 271 8.67 -3.49 -9.94
C ALA A 271 8.24 -4.51 -8.87
N GLY A 272 8.94 -5.66 -8.77
CA GLY A 272 8.76 -6.67 -7.73
C GLY A 272 9.47 -6.38 -6.40
N TRP A 273 9.82 -5.12 -6.11
CA TRP A 273 10.51 -4.76 -4.87
C TRP A 273 9.63 -5.05 -3.64
N THR A 274 10.24 -5.56 -2.57
CA THR A 274 9.61 -5.76 -1.26
C THR A 274 10.55 -5.30 -0.15
N SER A 275 10.03 -5.03 1.04
CA SER A 275 10.87 -4.58 2.17
C SER A 275 11.86 -5.64 2.68
N GLY A 276 11.63 -6.93 2.40
CA GLY A 276 12.50 -8.03 2.81
C GLY A 276 13.64 -8.35 1.82
N ASP A 277 13.38 -8.22 0.52
CA ASP A 277 14.30 -8.64 -0.56
C ASP A 277 14.53 -7.55 -1.61
N GLY A 278 14.27 -6.28 -1.25
CA GLY A 278 14.33 -5.13 -2.14
C GLY A 278 15.75 -4.74 -2.55
N TYR A 279 15.93 -4.44 -3.84
CA TYR A 279 17.17 -3.89 -4.40
C TYR A 279 16.92 -2.47 -4.91
N THR A 280 17.84 -1.55 -4.64
CA THR A 280 17.72 -0.15 -5.08
C THR A 280 18.98 0.26 -5.81
N VAL A 281 18.82 0.93 -6.95
CA VAL A 281 19.93 1.35 -7.80
C VAL A 281 19.84 2.84 -8.06
N THR A 282 20.95 3.54 -7.82
CA THR A 282 21.10 4.93 -8.24
C THR A 282 21.92 4.96 -9.53
N VAL A 283 21.35 5.55 -10.58
CA VAL A 283 21.97 5.64 -11.90
C VAL A 283 22.14 7.10 -12.30
N LEU A 284 23.31 7.43 -12.82
CA LEU A 284 23.58 8.71 -13.47
C LEU A 284 23.64 8.48 -15.00
N PRO A 285 22.82 9.17 -15.80
CA PRO A 285 22.93 9.18 -17.25
C PRO A 285 24.32 9.66 -17.67
N GLY A 286 24.88 9.01 -18.69
CA GLY A 286 26.17 9.40 -19.26
C GLY A 286 26.48 8.59 -20.51
N ASP A 287 27.70 8.68 -21.02
CA ASP A 287 28.08 8.02 -22.28
C ASP A 287 28.00 6.49 -22.20
N ALA A 288 28.16 5.92 -21.00
CA ALA A 288 28.10 4.48 -20.74
C ALA A 288 26.72 3.99 -20.30
N THR A 289 25.80 4.89 -19.95
CA THR A 289 24.48 4.53 -19.41
C THR A 289 23.38 5.42 -19.97
N ARG A 290 22.43 4.80 -20.68
CA ARG A 290 21.27 5.47 -21.25
C ARG A 290 20.01 5.07 -20.50
N LEU A 291 19.21 6.07 -20.13
CA LEU A 291 17.89 5.87 -19.54
C LEU A 291 16.81 6.16 -20.57
N SER A 292 15.79 5.32 -20.61
CA SER A 292 14.55 5.59 -21.35
C SER A 292 13.35 5.29 -20.47
N THR A 293 12.42 6.23 -20.40
CA THR A 293 11.14 6.06 -19.70
C THR A 293 10.11 5.46 -20.65
N VAL A 294 9.33 4.52 -20.15
CA VAL A 294 8.24 3.90 -20.90
C VAL A 294 6.95 4.07 -20.10
N VAL A 295 5.91 4.53 -20.79
CA VAL A 295 4.56 4.66 -20.23
C VAL A 295 3.68 3.64 -20.91
N HIS A 296 3.13 2.71 -20.13
CA HIS A 296 2.23 1.70 -20.65
C HIS A 296 0.78 2.04 -20.28
N HIS A 297 0.09 2.74 -21.17
CA HIS A 297 -1.33 3.05 -20.98
C HIS A 297 -2.18 1.76 -20.92
N GLY A 298 -3.05 1.68 -19.91
CA GLY A 298 -3.98 0.57 -19.76
C GLY A 298 -3.34 -0.75 -19.33
N LEU A 299 -2.04 -0.78 -19.00
CA LEU A 299 -1.34 -2.04 -18.71
C LEU A 299 -1.84 -2.67 -17.43
N TYR A 300 -2.03 -1.85 -16.39
CA TYR A 300 -2.58 -2.30 -15.13
C TYR A 300 -4.00 -2.86 -15.28
N GLU A 301 -4.85 -2.24 -16.10
CA GLU A 301 -6.21 -2.69 -16.35
C GLU A 301 -6.26 -4.01 -17.14
N ARG A 302 -5.23 -4.32 -17.95
CA ARG A 302 -5.16 -5.61 -18.66
C ARG A 302 -4.53 -6.69 -17.80
N ILE A 303 -3.39 -6.39 -17.18
CA ILE A 303 -2.56 -7.36 -16.46
C ILE A 303 -3.04 -7.55 -15.02
N GLY A 304 -3.37 -6.46 -14.33
CA GLY A 304 -3.75 -6.46 -12.92
C GLY A 304 -2.57 -6.72 -11.98
N HIS A 305 -2.87 -6.89 -10.69
CA HIS A 305 -1.94 -7.20 -9.61
C HIS A 305 -2.30 -8.53 -8.91
N GLY A 306 -3.05 -9.40 -9.58
CA GLY A 306 -3.44 -10.71 -9.04
C GLY A 306 -2.24 -11.64 -8.83
N GLN A 307 -2.40 -12.63 -7.95
CA GLN A 307 -1.38 -13.63 -7.65
C GLN A 307 -0.99 -14.48 -8.88
N ASN A 308 -1.88 -14.58 -9.86
CA ASN A 308 -1.59 -15.18 -11.17
C ASN A 308 -0.52 -14.43 -11.97
N VAL A 309 -0.16 -13.22 -11.55
CA VAL A 309 0.85 -12.39 -12.20
C VAL A 309 2.01 -12.08 -11.25
N THR A 310 1.75 -11.38 -10.14
CA THR A 310 2.78 -10.79 -9.27
C THR A 310 3.73 -11.82 -8.66
N ARG A 311 3.27 -13.06 -8.52
CA ARG A 311 4.06 -14.18 -8.00
C ARG A 311 5.02 -14.79 -9.02
N PHE A 312 4.67 -14.75 -10.31
CA PHE A 312 5.36 -15.50 -11.36
C PHE A 312 6.22 -14.61 -12.27
N TRP A 313 5.98 -13.31 -12.25
CA TRP A 313 6.60 -12.35 -13.17
C TRP A 313 7.23 -11.19 -12.40
N GLN A 314 8.38 -10.72 -12.90
CA GLN A 314 9.12 -9.63 -12.29
C GLN A 314 8.41 -8.28 -12.43
N CYS A 315 7.64 -8.09 -13.50
CA CYS A 315 6.90 -6.87 -13.80
C CYS A 315 5.75 -7.12 -14.78
N PRO A 316 4.77 -6.21 -14.88
CA PRO A 316 3.60 -6.41 -15.74
C PRO A 316 3.93 -6.37 -17.25
N GLU A 317 5.01 -5.72 -17.66
CA GLU A 317 5.39 -5.55 -19.06
C GLU A 317 5.80 -6.84 -19.76
N ILE A 318 6.32 -7.80 -18.99
CA ILE A 318 6.88 -9.05 -19.51
C ILE A 318 5.91 -10.21 -19.42
N VAL A 319 4.71 -9.97 -18.86
CA VAL A 319 3.69 -11.00 -18.66
C VAL A 319 3.16 -11.43 -20.03
N PRO A 320 3.40 -12.69 -20.44
CA PRO A 320 2.98 -13.16 -21.75
C PRO A 320 1.48 -13.39 -21.77
N VAL A 321 0.80 -12.98 -22.84
CA VAL A 321 -0.60 -13.31 -23.08
C VAL A 321 -0.64 -14.48 -24.05
N PHE A 322 -1.01 -15.67 -23.56
CA PHE A 322 -0.91 -16.91 -24.32
C PHE A 322 -2.05 -17.08 -25.31
N GLY A 323 -1.71 -17.50 -26.54
CA GLY A 323 -2.63 -17.80 -27.64
C GLY A 323 -3.39 -19.12 -27.47
N THR A 324 -4.45 -19.33 -28.25
CA THR A 324 -5.22 -20.58 -28.22
C THR A 324 -4.42 -21.79 -28.73
N GLU A 325 -3.49 -21.57 -29.67
CA GLU A 325 -2.64 -22.63 -30.24
C GLU A 325 -1.68 -23.26 -29.21
N GLN A 326 -1.39 -22.55 -28.12
CA GLN A 326 -0.43 -22.99 -27.10
C GLN A 326 -1.09 -23.82 -25.99
N LEU A 327 -2.42 -23.84 -25.91
CA LEU A 327 -3.17 -24.51 -24.83
C LEU A 327 -2.92 -26.03 -24.79
N ASP A 328 -2.81 -26.68 -25.95
CA ASP A 328 -2.65 -28.13 -26.04
C ASP A 328 -1.29 -28.60 -25.48
N ALA A 329 -0.27 -27.76 -25.61
CA ALA A 329 1.07 -28.03 -25.07
C ALA A 329 1.16 -27.83 -23.54
N MET A 330 0.16 -27.19 -22.91
CA MET A 330 0.15 -26.93 -21.47
C MET A 330 -0.45 -28.10 -20.67
N LEU A 331 -1.28 -28.94 -21.29
CA LEU A 331 -1.84 -30.13 -20.65
C LEU A 331 -0.74 -31.18 -20.40
N LEU A 332 -0.79 -31.87 -19.25
CA LEU A 332 0.25 -32.82 -18.89
C LEU A 332 0.34 -33.97 -19.89
N SER A 333 1.56 -34.35 -20.22
CA SER A 333 1.84 -35.55 -21.00
C SER A 333 1.45 -36.81 -20.21
N PRO A 334 1.11 -37.94 -20.88
CA PRO A 334 0.85 -39.21 -20.20
C PRO A 334 2.03 -39.70 -19.34
N GLU A 335 3.25 -39.28 -19.64
CA GLU A 335 4.45 -39.57 -18.83
C GLU A 335 4.47 -38.77 -17.53
N ASP A 336 4.20 -37.47 -17.59
CA ASP A 336 4.17 -36.62 -16.39
C ASP A 336 2.98 -36.97 -15.50
N GLN A 337 1.85 -37.34 -16.08
CA GLN A 337 0.71 -37.89 -15.33
C GLN A 337 1.10 -39.13 -14.53
N ARG A 338 1.81 -40.09 -15.15
CA ARG A 338 2.33 -41.28 -14.46
C ARG A 338 3.31 -40.92 -13.33
N ARG A 339 4.16 -39.92 -13.55
CA ARG A 339 5.12 -39.46 -12.52
C ARG A 339 4.41 -38.87 -11.30
N ILE A 340 3.39 -38.04 -11.52
CA ILE A 340 2.67 -37.33 -10.46
C ILE A 340 1.67 -38.25 -9.74
N LEU A 341 0.95 -39.09 -10.48
CA LEU A 341 -0.14 -39.94 -9.97
C LEU A 341 0.34 -41.33 -9.50
N GLY A 342 1.58 -41.71 -9.83
CA GLY A 342 2.16 -43.02 -9.53
C GLY A 342 2.00 -44.04 -10.68
N GLY A 343 2.93 -44.99 -10.79
CA GLY A 343 3.15 -45.87 -11.95
C GLY A 343 2.04 -46.89 -12.31
N GLY A 344 0.81 -46.73 -11.82
CA GLY A 344 -0.34 -47.58 -12.14
C GLY A 344 -1.21 -47.09 -13.30
N VAL A 345 -0.91 -45.94 -13.90
CA VAL A 345 -1.68 -45.38 -15.02
C VAL A 345 -1.24 -46.05 -16.34
N THR A 346 -1.93 -47.10 -16.78
CA THR A 346 -1.79 -47.70 -18.11
C THR A 346 -2.74 -47.05 -19.11
N ASP A 347 -2.21 -46.71 -20.29
CA ASP A 347 -2.88 -46.16 -21.48
C ASP A 347 -4.23 -45.50 -21.22
N VAL A 348 -4.14 -44.21 -20.98
CA VAL A 348 -5.31 -43.34 -20.92
C VAL A 348 -5.84 -43.14 -22.34
N PRO A 349 -7.03 -43.62 -22.69
CA PRO A 349 -7.69 -43.18 -23.91
C PRO A 349 -8.08 -41.71 -23.75
N GLU A 350 -7.72 -40.87 -24.73
CA GLU A 350 -8.12 -39.46 -24.77
C GLU A 350 -9.63 -39.37 -25.04
N ILE A 351 -10.40 -38.94 -24.03
CA ILE A 351 -11.85 -38.76 -24.17
C ILE A 351 -12.13 -37.27 -24.43
N GLY A 352 -12.06 -36.88 -25.71
CA GLY A 352 -12.68 -35.68 -26.31
C GLY A 352 -12.31 -34.29 -25.78
N VAL A 353 -12.48 -33.27 -26.64
CA VAL A 353 -12.40 -31.84 -26.26
C VAL A 353 -13.82 -31.34 -26.00
N GLY A 354 -14.18 -31.11 -24.74
CA GLY A 354 -15.49 -30.64 -24.30
C GLY A 354 -15.43 -29.31 -23.54
N GLY A 355 -16.48 -28.49 -23.70
CA GLY A 355 -16.62 -27.17 -23.07
C GLY A 355 -16.73 -27.20 -21.54
N GLY A 356 -16.45 -26.03 -20.92
CA GLY A 356 -16.12 -25.86 -19.50
C GLY A 356 -17.13 -26.36 -18.46
N VAL A 357 -16.69 -26.37 -17.21
CA VAL A 357 -17.45 -26.86 -16.05
C VAL A 357 -18.69 -25.97 -15.80
N VAL A 358 -19.87 -26.48 -16.12
CA VAL A 358 -21.14 -25.90 -15.68
C VAL A 358 -21.50 -26.51 -14.32
N LEU A 359 -21.33 -25.73 -13.25
CA LEU A 359 -21.92 -26.03 -11.95
C LEU A 359 -23.43 -25.74 -12.04
N SER A 360 -24.25 -26.78 -12.16
CA SER A 360 -25.71 -26.64 -12.11
C SER A 360 -26.25 -27.24 -10.82
N THR A 361 -26.90 -26.42 -9.99
CA THR A 361 -27.70 -26.90 -8.88
C THR A 361 -29.08 -27.31 -9.37
N ALA A 362 -29.55 -28.49 -8.98
CA ALA A 362 -30.98 -28.78 -9.05
C ALA A 362 -31.73 -27.85 -8.08
N GLY A 363 -32.44 -26.83 -8.60
CA GLY A 363 -33.36 -26.03 -7.78
C GLY A 363 -33.09 -24.52 -7.65
N GLY A 364 -32.41 -23.86 -8.59
CA GLY A 364 -32.36 -22.38 -8.65
C GLY A 364 -31.60 -21.70 -7.51
N ASP A 365 -30.70 -22.43 -6.85
CA ASP A 365 -29.97 -21.98 -5.67
C ASP A 365 -28.61 -21.38 -6.05
N THR A 366 -28.10 -20.45 -5.25
CA THR A 366 -26.99 -19.52 -5.57
C THR A 366 -25.64 -20.15 -5.90
N CYS A 367 -25.49 -21.48 -5.74
CA CYS A 367 -24.30 -22.23 -6.15
C CYS A 367 -24.21 -22.52 -7.65
N GLY A 368 -25.30 -22.27 -8.39
CA GLY A 368 -25.33 -22.28 -9.84
C GLY A 368 -25.21 -20.90 -10.48
N ARG A 369 -24.74 -19.87 -9.76
CA ARG A 369 -24.53 -18.55 -10.36
C ARG A 369 -23.51 -18.69 -11.49
N GLU A 370 -23.79 -18.13 -12.67
CA GLU A 370 -22.89 -18.12 -13.82
C GLU A 370 -21.53 -17.53 -13.41
N VAL A 371 -20.59 -18.41 -13.07
CA VAL A 371 -19.18 -18.09 -13.21
C VAL A 371 -18.98 -17.91 -14.71
N ALA A 372 -18.33 -16.81 -15.10
CA ALA A 372 -18.13 -16.49 -16.50
C ALA A 372 -17.56 -17.72 -17.24
N ILE A 373 -18.24 -18.10 -18.33
CA ILE A 373 -17.86 -19.28 -19.11
C ILE A 373 -16.51 -18.96 -19.75
N PRO A 374 -15.48 -19.80 -19.54
CA PRO A 374 -14.18 -19.58 -20.16
C PRO A 374 -14.33 -19.57 -21.69
N PRO A 375 -13.84 -18.54 -22.40
CA PRO A 375 -14.13 -18.35 -23.81
C PRO A 375 -13.43 -19.39 -24.70
N ASP A 376 -12.21 -19.78 -24.34
CA ASP A 376 -11.40 -20.78 -25.04
C ASP A 376 -10.91 -21.84 -24.06
N VAL A 377 -11.26 -23.10 -24.29
CA VAL A 377 -10.97 -24.21 -23.38
C VAL A 377 -10.31 -25.36 -24.12
N ARG A 378 -9.32 -25.98 -23.49
CA ARG A 378 -8.83 -27.32 -23.82
C ARG A 378 -8.99 -28.23 -22.63
N THR A 379 -9.54 -29.41 -22.89
CA THR A 379 -9.86 -30.40 -21.88
C THR A 379 -9.22 -31.71 -22.29
N ARG A 380 -8.60 -32.40 -21.32
CA ARG A 380 -8.13 -33.77 -21.45
C ARG A 380 -8.66 -34.59 -20.29
N GLU A 381 -9.33 -35.66 -20.61
CA GLU A 381 -9.76 -36.65 -19.63
C GLU A 381 -8.84 -37.85 -19.62
N SER A 382 -8.72 -38.44 -18.44
CA SER A 382 -7.83 -39.55 -18.20
C SER A 382 -8.38 -40.52 -17.17
N ALA A 383 -8.30 -41.83 -17.44
CA ALA A 383 -8.82 -42.85 -16.54
C ALA A 383 -7.90 -44.07 -16.48
N ALA A 384 -7.65 -44.58 -15.28
CA ALA A 384 -6.92 -45.83 -15.05
C ALA A 384 -7.36 -46.48 -13.73
N GLY A 385 -7.94 -47.68 -13.78
CA GLY A 385 -8.48 -48.33 -12.59
C GLY A 385 -9.56 -47.49 -11.90
N SER A 386 -9.38 -47.16 -10.61
CA SER A 386 -10.29 -46.29 -9.87
C SER A 386 -9.99 -44.78 -10.01
N LEU A 387 -8.85 -44.44 -10.61
CA LEU A 387 -8.45 -43.07 -10.89
C LEU A 387 -9.17 -42.55 -12.14
N TRP A 388 -9.86 -41.42 -11.99
CA TRP A 388 -10.36 -40.61 -13.09
C TRP A 388 -9.91 -39.18 -12.88
N MET A 389 -9.45 -38.53 -13.95
CA MET A 389 -8.93 -37.18 -13.93
C MET A 389 -9.42 -36.41 -15.14
N ARG A 390 -9.86 -35.17 -14.93
CA ARG A 390 -10.12 -34.21 -15.99
C ARG A 390 -9.19 -33.01 -15.77
N GLN A 391 -8.38 -32.70 -16.76
CA GLN A 391 -7.55 -31.50 -16.80
C GLN A 391 -8.15 -30.53 -17.79
N GLN A 392 -8.22 -29.26 -17.42
CA GLN A 392 -8.75 -28.21 -18.25
C GLN A 392 -7.81 -27.00 -18.16
N VAL A 393 -7.45 -26.44 -19.31
CA VAL A 393 -6.78 -25.15 -19.39
C VAL A 393 -7.65 -24.23 -20.22
N SER A 394 -7.96 -23.07 -19.66
CA SER A 394 -8.75 -22.05 -20.33
C SER A 394 -7.97 -20.76 -20.50
N ARG A 395 -8.15 -20.12 -21.65
CA ARG A 395 -7.59 -18.81 -21.96
C ARG A 395 -8.64 -17.74 -21.69
N TRP A 396 -8.18 -16.65 -21.09
CA TRP A 396 -8.93 -15.41 -20.89
C TRP A 396 -8.33 -14.29 -21.75
N GLU A 397 -9.11 -13.24 -21.98
CA GLU A 397 -8.70 -12.11 -22.82
C GLU A 397 -7.40 -11.46 -22.31
N HIS A 398 -7.29 -11.30 -20.99
CA HIS A 398 -6.12 -10.72 -20.33
C HIS A 398 -5.96 -11.28 -18.91
N PRO A 399 -4.76 -11.16 -18.29
CA PRO A 399 -4.49 -11.74 -16.97
C PRO A 399 -5.41 -11.25 -15.85
N MET A 400 -5.87 -9.99 -15.90
CA MET A 400 -6.83 -9.50 -14.91
C MET A 400 -8.17 -10.24 -14.98
N ALA A 401 -8.67 -10.60 -16.16
CA ALA A 401 -9.90 -11.36 -16.30
C ALA A 401 -9.77 -12.78 -15.73
N ALA A 402 -8.62 -13.43 -15.90
CA ALA A 402 -8.32 -14.70 -15.25
C ALA A 402 -8.30 -14.58 -13.71
N ALA A 403 -7.70 -13.50 -13.18
CA ALA A 403 -7.70 -13.22 -11.74
C ALA A 403 -9.12 -13.01 -11.19
N ASP A 404 -9.96 -12.28 -11.91
CA ASP A 404 -11.36 -12.02 -11.55
C ASP A 404 -12.19 -13.32 -11.56
N TYR A 405 -11.92 -14.22 -12.50
CA TYR A 405 -12.49 -15.57 -12.51
C TYR A 405 -12.11 -16.34 -11.24
N ILE A 406 -10.82 -16.41 -10.88
CA ILE A 406 -10.37 -17.10 -9.66
C ILE A 406 -11.05 -16.52 -8.41
N ARG A 407 -11.17 -15.20 -8.32
CA ARG A 407 -11.85 -14.52 -7.22
C ARG A 407 -13.33 -14.92 -7.14
N SER A 408 -13.98 -15.03 -8.30
CA SER A 408 -15.38 -15.47 -8.41
C SER A 408 -15.55 -16.92 -7.98
N VAL A 409 -14.63 -17.81 -8.38
CA VAL A 409 -14.62 -19.22 -7.97
C VAL A 409 -14.43 -19.35 -6.45
N HIS A 410 -13.48 -18.61 -5.88
CA HIS A 410 -13.25 -18.59 -4.44
C HIS A 410 -14.51 -18.18 -3.65
N GLN A 411 -15.15 -17.08 -4.07
CA GLN A 411 -16.39 -16.59 -3.44
C GLN A 411 -17.54 -17.60 -3.57
N MET A 412 -17.67 -18.24 -4.73
CA MET A 412 -18.68 -19.27 -4.98
C MET A 412 -18.45 -20.48 -4.07
N TRP A 413 -17.24 -21.05 -4.04
CA TRP A 413 -16.95 -22.22 -3.20
C TRP A 413 -17.14 -21.94 -1.71
N ALA A 414 -16.83 -20.73 -1.27
CA ALA A 414 -17.10 -20.30 0.11
C ALA A 414 -18.60 -20.32 0.47
N GLN A 415 -19.48 -20.03 -0.49
CA GLN A 415 -20.94 -20.04 -0.28
C GLN A 415 -21.55 -21.45 -0.44
N CYS A 416 -20.85 -22.36 -1.11
CA CYS A 416 -21.38 -23.67 -1.51
C CYS A 416 -20.94 -24.84 -0.63
N HIS A 417 -20.15 -24.57 0.41
CA HIS A 417 -19.79 -25.55 1.42
C HIS A 417 -21.03 -26.25 2.00
N GLY A 418 -21.04 -27.58 1.98
CA GLY A 418 -22.13 -28.41 2.51
C GLY A 418 -23.39 -28.42 1.66
N ARG A 419 -23.34 -27.94 0.41
CA ARG A 419 -24.47 -28.00 -0.54
C ARG A 419 -24.25 -29.09 -1.60
N MET A 420 -25.36 -29.66 -2.06
CA MET A 420 -25.38 -30.61 -3.17
C MET A 420 -25.34 -29.85 -4.50
N VAL A 421 -24.36 -30.19 -5.35
CA VAL A 421 -24.15 -29.61 -6.67
C VAL A 421 -24.00 -30.72 -7.70
N THR A 422 -24.42 -30.48 -8.94
CA THR A 422 -24.22 -31.44 -10.03
C THR A 422 -22.86 -31.22 -10.65
N LEU A 423 -21.99 -32.23 -10.59
CA LEU A 423 -20.60 -32.17 -11.05
C LEU A 423 -20.28 -33.31 -12.01
N PRO A 424 -19.32 -33.12 -12.93
CA PRO A 424 -18.85 -34.18 -13.82
C PRO A 424 -18.15 -35.28 -13.03
N TYR A 425 -18.51 -36.53 -13.30
CA TYR A 425 -17.97 -37.73 -12.65
C TYR A 425 -17.93 -38.87 -13.66
N ARG A 426 -16.71 -39.32 -14.02
CA ARG A 426 -16.47 -40.46 -14.92
C ARG A 426 -17.27 -40.42 -16.24
N GLY A 427 -17.35 -39.24 -16.85
CA GLY A 427 -18.05 -39.02 -18.13
C GLY A 427 -19.52 -38.61 -18.02
N ASP A 428 -20.14 -38.75 -16.84
CA ASP A 428 -21.52 -38.34 -16.57
C ASP A 428 -21.59 -37.16 -15.58
N PHE A 429 -22.80 -36.68 -15.28
CA PHE A 429 -23.05 -35.68 -14.25
C PHE A 429 -23.74 -36.33 -13.04
N ALA A 430 -23.19 -36.13 -11.85
CA ALA A 430 -23.72 -36.70 -10.61
C ALA A 430 -23.89 -35.61 -9.53
N PRO A 431 -24.91 -35.75 -8.65
CA PRO A 431 -25.06 -34.87 -7.48
C PRO A 431 -23.98 -35.20 -6.44
N ARG A 432 -23.26 -34.18 -5.96
CA ARG A 432 -22.12 -34.29 -5.04
C ARG A 432 -22.21 -33.22 -3.96
N LEU A 433 -21.83 -33.56 -2.74
CA LEU A 433 -21.72 -32.63 -1.62
C LEU A 433 -20.34 -31.97 -1.65
N LEU A 434 -20.28 -30.64 -1.69
CA LEU A 434 -19.00 -29.91 -1.58
C LEU A 434 -18.51 -29.87 -0.13
N GLY A 435 -17.27 -30.29 0.08
CA GLY A 435 -16.57 -30.17 1.35
C GLY A 435 -15.94 -28.78 1.55
N MET A 436 -15.16 -28.65 2.63
CA MET A 436 -14.48 -27.40 2.97
C MET A 436 -13.38 -27.12 1.94
N TYR A 437 -13.47 -25.96 1.30
CA TYR A 437 -12.43 -25.53 0.37
C TYR A 437 -11.16 -25.11 1.15
N GLY A 438 -10.01 -25.31 0.53
CA GLY A 438 -8.72 -24.85 1.01
C GLY A 438 -8.04 -23.99 -0.06
N MET A 439 -7.14 -23.11 0.39
CA MET A 439 -6.21 -22.43 -0.49
C MET A 439 -4.80 -22.75 -0.01
N PHE A 440 -3.99 -23.33 -0.89
CA PHE A 440 -2.58 -23.55 -0.65
C PHE A 440 -1.83 -23.13 -1.89
N ASP A 441 -0.83 -22.28 -1.72
CA ASP A 441 0.01 -21.84 -2.83
C ASP A 441 -0.73 -21.16 -3.99
N ASP A 442 -1.76 -20.36 -3.69
CA ASP A 442 -2.67 -19.75 -4.67
C ASP A 442 -3.45 -20.77 -5.53
N ILE A 443 -3.49 -22.02 -5.09
CA ILE A 443 -4.32 -23.09 -5.64
C ILE A 443 -5.52 -23.25 -4.72
N LEU A 444 -6.71 -23.01 -5.29
CA LEU A 444 -7.97 -23.30 -4.63
C LEU A 444 -8.28 -24.76 -4.81
N THR A 445 -8.59 -25.50 -3.74
CA THR A 445 -9.02 -26.90 -3.82
C THR A 445 -10.31 -27.09 -3.05
N VAL A 446 -11.30 -27.75 -3.65
CA VAL A 446 -12.53 -28.17 -2.98
C VAL A 446 -12.72 -29.69 -3.15
N PRO A 447 -12.78 -30.45 -2.05
CA PRO A 447 -13.12 -31.86 -2.10
C PRO A 447 -14.65 -32.04 -2.25
N ASP A 448 -15.07 -33.17 -2.81
CA ASP A 448 -16.47 -33.55 -2.90
C ASP A 448 -16.73 -35.04 -2.67
N SER A 449 -17.92 -35.35 -2.16
CA SER A 449 -18.35 -36.69 -1.79
C SER A 449 -19.81 -36.94 -2.19
N VAL A 450 -20.27 -38.20 -2.14
CA VAL A 450 -21.68 -38.54 -2.38
C VAL A 450 -22.57 -38.09 -1.21
N THR A 451 -22.07 -38.18 0.02
CA THR A 451 -22.79 -37.87 1.26
C THR A 451 -21.89 -37.18 2.28
N SER A 452 -22.47 -36.55 3.31
CA SER A 452 -21.72 -35.84 4.36
C SER A 452 -20.77 -36.72 5.17
N ASP A 453 -21.10 -38.01 5.28
CA ASP A 453 -20.34 -38.96 6.11
C ASP A 453 -19.33 -39.77 5.29
N ALA A 454 -19.37 -39.62 3.95
CA ALA A 454 -18.44 -40.28 3.05
C ALA A 454 -17.10 -39.55 3.04
N ARG A 455 -16.00 -40.31 2.95
CA ARG A 455 -14.68 -39.74 2.63
C ARG A 455 -14.76 -39.04 1.27
N PRO A 456 -14.04 -37.92 1.08
CA PRO A 456 -14.01 -37.27 -0.23
C PRO A 456 -13.44 -38.23 -1.26
N GLU A 457 -14.21 -38.45 -2.32
CA GLU A 457 -13.85 -39.36 -3.42
C GLU A 457 -13.24 -38.59 -4.58
N CYS A 458 -13.57 -37.30 -4.69
CA CYS A 458 -13.02 -36.40 -5.69
C CYS A 458 -12.57 -35.09 -5.05
N ALA A 459 -11.69 -34.38 -5.75
CA ALA A 459 -11.41 -32.98 -5.48
C ALA A 459 -11.19 -32.23 -6.77
N GLN A 460 -11.64 -30.98 -6.77
CA GLN A 460 -11.42 -30.03 -7.85
C GLN A 460 -10.45 -28.96 -7.36
N SER A 461 -9.38 -28.75 -8.12
CA SER A 461 -8.37 -27.73 -7.88
C SER A 461 -8.33 -26.74 -9.02
N VAL A 462 -8.15 -25.46 -8.71
CA VAL A 462 -8.09 -24.37 -9.69
C VAL A 462 -6.96 -23.41 -9.34
N ALA A 463 -6.18 -23.02 -10.34
CA ALA A 463 -5.17 -21.98 -10.24
C ALA A 463 -5.13 -21.14 -11.52
N ALA A 464 -4.43 -20.01 -11.47
CA ALA A 464 -4.20 -19.18 -12.65
C ALA A 464 -2.74 -18.75 -12.75
N LYS A 465 -2.29 -18.56 -13.99
CA LYS A 465 -0.99 -17.99 -14.31
C LYS A 465 -1.10 -17.18 -15.60
N SER A 466 -0.74 -15.90 -15.56
CA SER A 466 -1.06 -14.95 -16.60
C SER A 466 -2.57 -14.96 -16.95
N ASN A 467 -2.93 -14.99 -18.23
CA ASN A 467 -4.30 -15.07 -18.74
C ASN A 467 -4.86 -16.50 -18.82
N LEU A 468 -4.19 -17.47 -18.20
CA LEU A 468 -4.60 -18.87 -18.21
C LEU A 468 -5.19 -19.25 -16.86
N VAL A 469 -6.28 -20.01 -16.90
CA VAL A 469 -6.87 -20.66 -15.74
C VAL A 469 -6.78 -22.17 -15.95
N ILE A 470 -6.23 -22.85 -14.96
CA ILE A 470 -6.03 -24.30 -14.94
C ILE A 470 -7.00 -24.87 -13.93
N GLU A 471 -7.82 -25.81 -14.37
CA GLU A 471 -8.75 -26.55 -13.52
C GLU A 471 -8.45 -28.04 -13.65
N VAL A 472 -8.30 -28.72 -12.52
CA VAL A 472 -8.11 -30.16 -12.51
C VAL A 472 -9.07 -30.79 -11.52
N ARG A 473 -9.76 -31.82 -11.96
CA ARG A 473 -10.59 -32.67 -11.12
C ARG A 473 -9.99 -34.05 -11.08
N VAL A 474 -9.77 -34.59 -9.88
CA VAL A 474 -9.29 -35.97 -9.69
C VAL A 474 -10.27 -36.70 -8.79
N CYS A 475 -10.65 -37.91 -9.20
CA CYS A 475 -11.45 -38.86 -8.44
C CYS A 475 -10.64 -40.15 -8.26
N THR A 476 -10.50 -40.63 -7.03
CA THR A 476 -9.70 -41.82 -6.71
C THR A 476 -10.15 -42.41 -5.37
N ASP A 477 -9.87 -43.70 -5.15
CA ASP A 477 -10.06 -44.33 -3.83
C ASP A 477 -8.97 -43.89 -2.81
N GLY A 478 -7.90 -43.25 -3.31
CA GLY A 478 -6.82 -42.68 -2.51
C GLY A 478 -7.09 -41.26 -2.00
N ASP A 479 -6.05 -40.43 -1.92
CA ASP A 479 -6.19 -39.02 -1.53
C ASP A 479 -6.52 -38.14 -2.75
N PRO A 480 -7.75 -37.60 -2.88
CA PRO A 480 -8.12 -36.75 -4.00
C PRO A 480 -7.43 -35.37 -3.97
N ALA A 481 -6.80 -34.97 -2.85
CA ALA A 481 -6.02 -33.74 -2.78
C ALA A 481 -4.80 -33.73 -3.73
N ILE A 482 -4.46 -34.88 -4.33
CA ILE A 482 -3.51 -34.97 -5.44
C ILE A 482 -3.86 -34.05 -6.62
N SER A 483 -5.12 -33.67 -6.79
CA SER A 483 -5.54 -32.67 -7.79
C SER A 483 -4.76 -31.36 -7.68
N GLY A 484 -4.42 -30.91 -6.47
CA GLY A 484 -3.63 -29.69 -6.25
C GLY A 484 -2.21 -29.81 -6.83
N ARG A 485 -1.56 -30.96 -6.65
CA ARG A 485 -0.22 -31.23 -7.23
C ARG A 485 -0.24 -31.30 -8.75
N VAL A 486 -1.34 -31.78 -9.34
CA VAL A 486 -1.50 -31.80 -10.80
C VAL A 486 -1.67 -30.38 -11.35
N VAL A 487 -2.48 -29.54 -10.69
CA VAL A 487 -2.61 -28.12 -11.05
C VAL A 487 -1.28 -27.39 -10.93
N GLU A 488 -0.56 -27.59 -9.84
CA GLU A 488 0.78 -27.04 -9.61
C GLU A 488 1.73 -27.43 -10.75
N ALA A 489 1.78 -28.71 -11.11
CA ALA A 489 2.65 -29.17 -12.20
C ALA A 489 2.30 -28.57 -13.57
N ILE A 490 1.01 -28.40 -13.90
CA ILE A 490 0.58 -27.71 -15.12
C ILE A 490 0.96 -26.22 -15.07
N ARG A 491 0.75 -25.58 -13.92
CA ARG A 491 1.04 -24.15 -13.73
C ARG A 491 2.54 -23.87 -13.86
N ASP A 492 3.36 -24.75 -13.32
CA ASP A 492 4.81 -24.59 -13.28
C ASP A 492 5.47 -24.99 -14.61
N SER A 493 4.81 -25.84 -15.42
CA SER A 493 5.27 -26.14 -16.79
C SER A 493 5.12 -24.96 -17.76
N ILE A 494 4.18 -24.05 -17.49
CA ILE A 494 4.04 -22.80 -18.26
C ILE A 494 5.29 -21.96 -18.02
N ALA A 495 6.12 -21.80 -19.04
CA ALA A 495 7.39 -21.09 -18.93
C ALA A 495 7.22 -19.66 -18.42
N ASN A 496 8.14 -19.22 -17.55
CA ASN A 496 8.26 -17.83 -17.08
C ASN A 496 8.97 -16.93 -18.11
N THR A 497 9.03 -17.35 -19.37
CA THR A 497 9.68 -16.61 -20.45
C THR A 497 8.88 -16.82 -21.74
N PRO A 498 8.53 -15.75 -22.48
CA PRO A 498 8.03 -15.91 -23.83
C PRO A 498 9.11 -16.58 -24.68
N SER A 499 8.73 -17.65 -25.39
CA SER A 499 9.54 -18.29 -26.44
C SER A 499 9.82 -17.34 -27.59
#